data_AF-A0AAU0QHP9-F1
#
_entry.id   AF-A0AAU0QHP9-F1
#
_cell.length_a   1.000
_cell.length_b   1.000
_cell.length_c   1.000
_cell.angle_alpha   90.00
_cell.angle_beta   90.00
_cell.angle_gamma   90.00
#
_symmetry.space_group_name_H-M   'P 1'
#
loop_
_entity.id
_entity.type
_entity.pdbx_description
1 polymer ?
#
loop_
_entity_poly.entity_id
_entity_poly.type
_entity_poly.pdbx_seq_one_letter_code
_entity_poly.pdbx_strand_id
1 'polypeptide(L)'
;MAVAQDSPGRNQHSRNSWHRRASRPVTIWLFLIVLVGISHSAIPEYRWVLIHTFTLGAVTNSIVVWSQSFTEKFLHQRLPDSARPWQLRKIWLLNLGIVGVLAGQVAGLLPLTHTGATVVSLALLWHALSLSAQTRRALSTRREQAQRLLPSVLGYIASALSLTGGAVIGALLAATAPDTPAAATDLHDRLLQAHLILNVLGFLGLAAAASLTVLFPAIWRTRPARTRPWAAWAALSLHLGGLLAAVAGALAGHAWLTGGALLVYALGWLLSCVGWVPLIFRAGLEKATYGSLSVTAAVLWLLACLLWFAVRVLHHGPQAELPTTALLVGFGGQLLIGMMSYLLSVTMRVRSAWGLRETYRGGMLRLTLTNGGLLLWLAADYSWLRVGASALAFAGLVPFLPLMVRAMRAQLGRTRAAQAEHPQEERPEIPHARGSSGQVALGLSLLALLTALCGGLDGPGSAPTPPSATSTTNPEEGNVTRVQVNAGNMIFEPASVTVPSGNRLIIELHNGDSQAHDLKLTNGARSGRITPGESTEIDAGIITADVPGWCTIAGHHTKGMTFDVKVATPPPPAP
;
A
#
# COMPACT_ATOMS: atom_id res chain seq x y z
N MET A 1 -53.06 25.02 5.93
CA MET A 1 -51.67 24.85 5.47
C MET A 1 -51.22 23.44 5.85
N ALA A 2 -51.41 22.49 4.94
CA ALA A 2 -51.08 21.09 5.19
C ALA A 2 -49.56 20.87 5.07
N VAL A 3 -48.95 20.44 6.16
CA VAL A 3 -47.57 19.95 6.17
C VAL A 3 -47.54 18.70 5.31
N ALA A 4 -46.89 18.77 4.14
CA ALA A 4 -46.63 17.61 3.31
C ALA A 4 -45.77 16.61 4.09
N GLN A 5 -46.40 15.54 4.59
CA GLN A 5 -45.71 14.38 5.14
C GLN A 5 -45.02 13.65 3.99
N ASP A 6 -43.73 13.96 3.82
CA ASP A 6 -42.87 13.31 2.84
C ASP A 6 -42.76 11.82 3.17
N SER A 7 -43.26 10.96 2.29
CA SER A 7 -43.45 9.54 2.58
C SER A 7 -42.11 8.82 2.83
N PRO A 8 -41.90 8.16 3.99
CA PRO A 8 -40.61 7.59 4.37
C PRO A 8 -40.06 6.52 3.40
N GLY A 9 -40.93 5.86 2.63
CA GLY A 9 -40.55 4.82 1.66
C GLY A 9 -39.81 5.32 0.41
N ARG A 10 -40.17 6.50 -0.13
CA ARG A 10 -39.57 7.05 -1.37
C ARG A 10 -38.13 7.51 -1.13
N ASN A 11 -37.90 8.21 -0.02
CA ASN A 11 -36.60 8.72 0.40
C ASN A 11 -35.60 7.60 0.72
N GLN A 12 -36.06 6.44 1.21
CA GLN A 12 -35.20 5.30 1.48
C GLN A 12 -34.77 4.56 0.20
N HIS A 13 -35.66 4.50 -0.80
CA HIS A 13 -35.38 3.89 -2.10
C HIS A 13 -34.38 4.73 -2.94
N SER A 14 -34.57 6.06 -2.95
CA SER A 14 -33.64 7.05 -3.55
C SER A 14 -32.23 6.88 -2.99
N ARG A 15 -32.09 6.83 -1.66
CA ARG A 15 -30.79 6.70 -0.96
C ARG A 15 -30.06 5.40 -1.25
N ASN A 16 -30.79 4.27 -1.26
CA ASN A 16 -30.21 2.96 -1.60
C ASN A 16 -29.75 2.90 -3.07
N SER A 17 -30.43 3.62 -3.96
CA SER A 17 -30.04 3.72 -5.37
C SER A 17 -28.76 4.54 -5.57
N TRP A 18 -28.60 5.64 -4.82
CA TRP A 18 -27.40 6.49 -4.89
C TRP A 18 -26.17 5.77 -4.38
N HIS A 19 -26.20 5.21 -3.17
CA HIS A 19 -25.04 4.48 -2.61
C HIS A 19 -24.60 3.35 -3.53
N ARG A 20 -25.55 2.60 -4.10
CA ARG A 20 -25.24 1.52 -5.05
C ARG A 20 -24.54 2.06 -6.31
N ARG A 21 -25.01 3.17 -6.88
CA ARG A 21 -24.40 3.76 -8.09
C ARG A 21 -23.06 4.41 -7.79
N ALA A 22 -22.94 5.10 -6.66
CA ALA A 22 -21.73 5.79 -6.24
C ALA A 22 -20.60 4.82 -5.85
N SER A 23 -20.92 3.65 -5.26
CA SER A 23 -19.93 2.64 -4.87
C SER A 23 -19.56 1.65 -5.97
N ARG A 24 -20.28 1.62 -7.11
CA ARG A 24 -19.97 0.73 -8.25
C ARG A 24 -18.52 0.84 -8.75
N PRO A 25 -17.97 2.06 -8.97
CA PRO A 25 -16.59 2.21 -9.40
C PRO A 25 -15.59 1.53 -8.46
N VAL A 26 -15.79 1.61 -7.14
CA VAL A 26 -14.91 0.96 -6.15
C VAL A 26 -14.81 -0.54 -6.42
N THR A 27 -15.96 -1.20 -6.60
CA THR A 27 -15.99 -2.63 -6.90
C THR A 27 -15.29 -2.95 -8.22
N ILE A 28 -15.55 -2.17 -9.27
CA ILE A 28 -14.92 -2.34 -10.59
C ILE A 28 -13.39 -2.24 -10.47
N TRP A 29 -12.89 -1.19 -9.81
CA TRP A 29 -11.44 -1.02 -9.60
C TRP A 29 -10.83 -2.14 -8.78
N LEU A 30 -11.50 -2.61 -7.72
CA LEU A 30 -11.00 -3.75 -6.96
C LEU A 30 -10.86 -5.03 -7.82
N PHE A 31 -11.79 -5.27 -8.75
CA PHE A 31 -11.64 -6.35 -9.72
C PHE A 31 -10.51 -6.09 -10.71
N LEU A 32 -10.39 -4.87 -11.24
CA LEU A 32 -9.31 -4.49 -12.17
C LEU A 32 -7.93 -4.66 -11.56
N ILE A 33 -7.73 -4.36 -10.27
CA ILE A 33 -6.45 -4.58 -9.58
C ILE A 33 -6.05 -6.06 -9.60
N VAL A 34 -7.00 -6.97 -9.40
CA VAL A 34 -6.75 -8.41 -9.47
C VAL A 34 -6.36 -8.82 -10.90
N LEU A 35 -7.06 -8.29 -11.91
CA LEU A 35 -6.75 -8.56 -13.32
C LEU A 35 -5.37 -8.03 -13.74
N VAL A 36 -5.02 -6.81 -13.31
CA VAL A 36 -3.70 -6.20 -13.52
C VAL A 36 -2.62 -7.03 -12.82
N GLY A 37 -2.87 -7.47 -11.59
CA GLY A 37 -1.94 -8.34 -10.85
C GLY A 37 -1.70 -9.69 -11.52
N ILE A 38 -2.74 -10.31 -12.08
CA ILE A 38 -2.60 -11.58 -12.84
C ILE A 38 -1.86 -11.35 -14.16
N SER A 39 -2.15 -10.24 -14.84
CA SER A 39 -1.61 -9.91 -16.16
C SER A 39 -0.31 -9.09 -16.11
N HIS A 40 0.37 -9.05 -14.95
CA HIS A 40 1.48 -8.13 -14.70
C HIS A 40 2.66 -8.32 -15.67
N SER A 41 2.87 -9.54 -16.18
CA SER A 41 3.93 -9.84 -17.15
C SER A 41 3.73 -9.19 -18.52
N ALA A 42 2.49 -8.82 -18.86
CA ALA A 42 2.13 -8.20 -20.13
C ALA A 42 2.02 -6.67 -20.05
N ILE A 43 2.17 -6.08 -18.86
CA ILE A 43 1.94 -4.66 -18.62
C ILE A 43 3.29 -3.95 -18.43
N PRO A 44 3.65 -2.99 -19.30
CA PRO A 44 4.80 -2.13 -19.07
C PRO A 44 4.63 -1.38 -17.75
N GLU A 45 5.71 -1.25 -16.96
CA GLU A 45 5.68 -0.56 -15.66
C GLU A 45 4.54 -1.06 -14.75
N TYR A 46 4.30 -2.38 -14.72
CA TYR A 46 3.17 -2.99 -14.00
C TYR A 46 3.04 -2.52 -12.55
N ARG A 47 4.17 -2.21 -11.88
CA ARG A 47 4.19 -1.68 -10.51
C ARG A 47 3.49 -0.34 -10.43
N TRP A 48 3.83 0.59 -11.32
CA TRP A 48 3.18 1.89 -11.41
C TRP A 48 1.68 1.74 -11.68
N VAL A 49 1.32 0.87 -12.64
CA VAL A 49 -0.09 0.63 -13.00
C VAL A 49 -0.86 0.03 -11.83
N LEU A 50 -0.29 -0.95 -11.13
CA LEU A 50 -0.92 -1.60 -9.98
C LEU A 50 -1.13 -0.62 -8.82
N ILE A 51 -0.11 0.19 -8.52
CA ILE A 51 -0.16 1.23 -7.50
C ILE A 51 -1.31 2.20 -7.81
N HIS A 52 -1.36 2.76 -9.02
CA HIS A 52 -2.34 3.79 -9.38
C HIS A 52 -3.74 3.22 -9.60
N THR A 53 -3.88 1.99 -10.09
CA THR A 53 -5.18 1.30 -10.16
C THR A 53 -5.76 1.12 -8.75
N PHE A 54 -4.91 0.83 -7.76
CA PHE A 54 -5.34 0.76 -6.37
C PHE A 54 -5.61 2.14 -5.75
N THR A 55 -4.67 3.07 -5.82
CA THR A 55 -4.76 4.36 -5.14
C THR A 55 -5.75 5.30 -5.83
N LEU A 56 -5.61 5.55 -7.13
CA LEU A 56 -6.55 6.37 -7.89
C LEU A 56 -7.89 5.66 -8.10
N GLY A 57 -7.88 4.38 -8.43
CA GLY A 57 -9.10 3.63 -8.69
C GLY A 57 -9.90 3.33 -7.42
N ALA A 58 -9.44 2.38 -6.62
CA ALA A 58 -10.23 1.86 -5.48
C ALA A 58 -10.26 2.83 -4.29
N VAL A 59 -9.11 3.37 -3.88
CA VAL A 59 -8.99 4.22 -2.69
C VAL A 59 -9.65 5.58 -2.92
N THR A 60 -9.37 6.28 -4.03
CA THR A 60 -9.97 7.60 -4.27
C THR A 60 -11.48 7.55 -4.38
N ASN A 61 -12.02 6.59 -5.14
CA ASN A 61 -13.48 6.44 -5.22
C ASN A 61 -14.10 6.13 -3.85
N SER A 62 -13.43 5.32 -3.02
CA SER A 62 -13.89 5.04 -1.67
C SER A 62 -13.90 6.31 -0.81
N ILE A 63 -12.80 7.06 -0.78
CA ILE A 63 -12.68 8.28 0.01
C ILE A 63 -13.74 9.29 -0.42
N VAL A 64 -13.92 9.56 -1.72
CA VAL A 64 -14.90 10.55 -2.22
C VAL A 64 -16.34 10.20 -1.83
N VAL A 65 -16.71 8.91 -1.89
CA VAL A 65 -18.07 8.47 -1.51
C VAL A 65 -18.28 8.54 -0.01
N TRP A 66 -17.30 8.08 0.76
CA TRP A 66 -17.41 7.95 2.21
C TRP A 66 -17.23 9.27 2.93
N SER A 67 -16.29 10.12 2.52
CA SER A 67 -16.11 11.46 3.09
C SER A 67 -17.40 12.27 2.96
N GLN A 68 -18.05 12.27 1.79
CA GLN A 68 -19.33 12.94 1.58
C GLN A 68 -20.43 12.35 2.48
N SER A 69 -20.53 11.01 2.53
CA SER A 69 -21.51 10.33 3.37
C SER A 69 -21.29 10.57 4.87
N PHE A 70 -20.04 10.75 5.31
CA PHE A 70 -19.68 11.04 6.69
C PHE A 70 -19.87 12.51 7.02
N THR A 71 -19.50 13.44 6.13
CA THR A 71 -19.76 14.87 6.33
C THR A 71 -21.25 15.14 6.56
N GLU A 72 -22.15 14.51 5.77
CA GLU A 72 -23.61 14.66 6.00
C GLU A 72 -24.05 14.16 7.39
N LYS A 73 -23.41 13.10 7.90
CA LYS A 73 -23.71 12.55 9.23
C LYS A 73 -23.10 13.39 10.35
N PHE A 74 -21.84 13.77 10.20
CA PHE A 74 -21.05 14.48 11.21
C PHE A 74 -21.55 15.91 11.41
N LEU A 75 -21.97 16.58 10.33
CA LEU A 75 -22.60 17.90 10.39
C LEU A 75 -24.11 17.83 10.67
N HIS A 76 -24.67 16.63 10.79
CA HIS A 76 -26.12 16.39 10.90
C HIS A 76 -26.93 17.12 9.81
N GLN A 77 -26.33 17.27 8.62
CA GLN A 77 -26.87 18.06 7.52
C GLN A 77 -26.98 17.16 6.29
N ARG A 78 -28.21 16.80 5.93
CA ARG A 78 -28.45 16.03 4.70
C ARG A 78 -28.44 16.96 3.49
N LEU A 79 -27.86 16.47 2.42
CA LEU A 79 -28.00 17.12 1.12
C LEU A 79 -29.37 16.79 0.51
N PRO A 80 -29.99 17.76 -0.19
CA PRO A 80 -31.24 17.54 -0.91
C PRO A 80 -31.02 16.55 -2.05
N ASP A 81 -32.09 15.85 -2.44
CA ASP A 81 -32.03 14.83 -3.50
C ASP A 81 -31.64 15.41 -4.87
N SER A 82 -31.90 16.70 -5.10
CA SER A 82 -31.43 17.45 -6.27
C SER A 82 -29.90 17.54 -6.40
N ALA A 83 -29.15 17.37 -5.30
CA ALA A 83 -27.69 17.36 -5.32
C ALA A 83 -27.10 16.00 -5.73
N ARG A 84 -27.88 14.90 -5.68
CA ARG A 84 -27.40 13.53 -5.95
C ARG A 84 -26.90 13.32 -7.38
N PRO A 85 -27.57 13.82 -8.44
CA PRO A 85 -27.06 13.70 -9.81
C PRO A 85 -25.70 14.38 -9.99
N TRP A 86 -25.49 15.55 -9.38
CA TRP A 86 -24.21 16.27 -9.42
C TRP A 86 -23.09 15.50 -8.73
N GLN A 87 -23.38 14.85 -7.59
CA GLN A 87 -22.41 13.95 -6.95
C GLN A 87 -22.03 12.78 -7.86
N LEU A 88 -22.99 12.18 -8.56
CA LEU A 88 -22.72 11.09 -9.51
C LEU A 88 -21.90 11.58 -10.71
N ARG A 89 -22.23 12.74 -11.30
CA ARG A 89 -21.45 13.33 -12.40
C ARG A 89 -19.99 13.54 -12.00
N LYS A 90 -19.73 14.07 -10.80
CA LYS A 90 -18.38 14.24 -10.27
C LYS A 90 -17.63 12.91 -10.15
N ILE A 91 -18.29 11.85 -9.66
CA ILE A 91 -17.68 10.51 -9.55
C ILE A 91 -17.34 9.97 -10.95
N TRP A 92 -18.24 10.09 -11.93
CA TRP A 92 -17.97 9.63 -13.29
C TRP A 92 -16.86 10.44 -13.98
N LEU A 93 -16.86 11.76 -13.81
CA LEU A 93 -15.80 12.64 -14.30
C LEU A 93 -14.43 12.26 -13.70
N LEU A 94 -14.39 12.02 -12.39
CA LEU A 94 -13.19 11.53 -11.72
C LEU A 94 -12.69 10.22 -12.35
N ASN A 95 -13.58 9.25 -12.58
CA ASN A 95 -13.18 7.97 -13.19
C ASN A 95 -12.71 8.13 -14.64
N LEU A 96 -13.32 9.03 -15.41
CA LEU A 96 -12.83 9.37 -16.75
C LEU A 96 -11.40 9.94 -16.70
N GLY A 97 -11.14 10.85 -15.75
CA GLY A 97 -9.79 11.37 -15.51
C GLY A 97 -8.79 10.27 -15.13
N ILE A 98 -9.16 9.36 -14.22
CA ILE A 98 -8.31 8.24 -13.79
C ILE A 98 -7.98 7.32 -14.97
N VAL A 99 -8.98 6.96 -15.79
CA VAL A 99 -8.75 6.17 -17.00
C VAL A 99 -7.84 6.91 -17.98
N GLY A 100 -8.02 8.22 -18.14
CA GLY A 100 -7.12 9.05 -18.95
C GLY A 100 -5.67 9.02 -18.46
N VAL A 101 -5.42 9.14 -17.15
CA VAL A 101 -4.07 9.04 -16.56
C VAL A 101 -3.45 7.68 -16.83
N LEU A 102 -4.17 6.59 -16.53
CA LEU A 102 -3.65 5.23 -16.70
C LEU A 102 -3.41 4.90 -18.18
N ALA A 103 -4.36 5.21 -19.05
CA ALA A 103 -4.24 4.96 -20.48
C ALA A 103 -3.13 5.82 -21.11
N GLY A 104 -3.04 7.09 -20.73
CA GLY A 104 -1.98 7.99 -21.17
C GLY A 104 -0.60 7.47 -20.79
N GLN A 105 -0.42 7.05 -19.54
CA GLN A 105 0.88 6.54 -19.08
C GLN A 105 1.25 5.23 -19.77
N VAL A 106 0.33 4.26 -19.85
CA VAL A 106 0.59 2.96 -20.49
C VAL A 106 0.87 3.12 -21.99
N ALA A 107 0.23 4.08 -22.65
CA ALA A 107 0.45 4.37 -24.07
C ALA A 107 1.63 5.32 -24.34
N GLY A 108 2.29 5.86 -23.30
CA GLY A 108 3.33 6.89 -23.47
C GLY A 108 2.82 8.22 -24.02
N LEU A 109 1.52 8.52 -23.88
CA LEU A 109 0.88 9.72 -24.41
C LEU A 109 0.78 10.82 -23.34
N LEU A 110 1.84 11.63 -23.23
CA LEU A 110 1.94 12.70 -22.24
C LEU A 110 0.71 13.66 -22.20
N PRO A 111 0.16 14.14 -23.35
CA PRO A 111 -1.02 15.01 -23.32
C PRO A 111 -2.25 14.34 -22.69
N LEU A 112 -2.41 13.04 -22.90
CA LEU A 112 -3.52 12.27 -22.33
C LEU A 112 -3.33 12.11 -20.81
N THR A 113 -2.11 11.82 -20.36
CA THR A 113 -1.77 11.76 -18.92
C THR A 113 -2.05 13.09 -18.23
N HIS A 114 -1.58 14.21 -18.81
CA HIS A 114 -1.81 15.55 -18.26
C HIS A 114 -3.29 15.95 -18.25
N THR A 115 -4.02 15.61 -19.31
CA THR A 115 -5.47 15.88 -19.38
C THR A 115 -6.22 15.07 -18.32
N GLY A 116 -5.90 13.78 -18.19
CA GLY A 116 -6.46 12.93 -17.15
C GLY A 116 -6.17 13.47 -15.75
N ALA A 117 -4.92 13.84 -15.46
CA ALA A 117 -4.50 14.37 -14.16
C ALA A 117 -5.21 15.68 -13.84
N THR A 118 -5.37 16.56 -14.84
CA THR A 118 -6.13 17.81 -14.71
C THR A 118 -7.59 17.54 -14.33
N VAL A 119 -8.24 16.59 -15.01
CA VAL A 119 -9.62 16.19 -14.70
C VAL A 119 -9.75 15.63 -13.28
N VAL A 120 -8.80 14.79 -12.84
CA VAL A 120 -8.75 14.28 -11.46
C VAL A 120 -8.62 15.43 -10.46
N SER A 121 -7.65 16.33 -10.67
CA SER A 121 -7.43 17.51 -9.82
C SER A 121 -8.67 18.38 -9.69
N LEU A 122 -9.33 18.71 -10.81
CA LEU A 122 -10.54 19.54 -10.80
C LEU A 122 -11.71 18.84 -10.10
N ALA A 123 -11.86 17.52 -10.28
CA ALA A 123 -12.91 16.75 -9.60
C ALA A 123 -12.71 16.72 -8.07
N LEU A 124 -11.46 16.61 -7.61
CA LEU A 124 -11.13 16.63 -6.17
C LEU A 124 -11.21 18.04 -5.58
N LEU A 125 -10.82 19.07 -6.32
CA LEU A 125 -11.02 20.46 -5.92
C LEU A 125 -12.51 20.78 -5.78
N TRP A 126 -13.34 20.37 -6.75
CA TRP A 126 -14.80 20.47 -6.64
C TRP A 126 -15.31 19.73 -5.40
N HIS A 127 -14.77 18.55 -5.09
CA HIS A 127 -15.13 17.84 -3.88
C HIS A 127 -14.79 18.61 -2.59
N ALA A 128 -13.57 19.14 -2.49
CA ALA A 128 -13.13 19.95 -1.35
C ALA A 128 -13.99 21.20 -1.15
N LEU A 129 -14.30 21.91 -2.24
CA LEU A 129 -15.18 23.08 -2.23
C LEU A 129 -16.61 22.73 -1.81
N SER A 130 -17.13 21.59 -2.26
CA SER A 130 -18.46 21.09 -1.90
C SER A 130 -18.57 20.76 -0.40
N LEU A 131 -17.54 20.14 0.18
CA LEU A 131 -17.48 19.88 1.61
C LEU A 131 -17.32 21.19 2.40
N SER A 132 -16.48 22.11 1.93
CA SER A 132 -16.28 23.42 2.56
C SER A 132 -17.56 24.24 2.61
N ALA A 133 -18.33 24.26 1.51
CA ALA A 133 -19.63 24.94 1.46
C ALA A 133 -20.65 24.31 2.42
N GLN A 134 -20.65 22.97 2.57
CA GLN A 134 -21.48 22.29 3.56
C GLN A 134 -21.07 22.68 4.99
N THR A 135 -19.77 22.64 5.29
CA THR A 135 -19.23 23.06 6.59
C THR A 135 -19.61 24.49 6.95
N ARG A 136 -19.46 25.44 6.02
CA ARG A 136 -19.86 26.85 6.23
C ARG A 136 -21.35 26.98 6.55
N ARG A 137 -22.22 26.29 5.81
CA ARG A 137 -23.67 26.28 6.08
C ARG A 137 -24.02 25.62 7.42
N ALA A 138 -23.35 24.55 7.79
CA ALA A 138 -23.57 23.89 9.07
C ALA A 138 -23.13 24.79 10.24
N LEU A 139 -22.03 25.51 10.09
CA LEU A 139 -21.55 26.45 11.11
C LEU A 139 -22.46 27.67 11.27
N SER A 140 -23.11 28.14 10.20
CA SER A 140 -24.06 29.26 10.29
C SER A 140 -25.41 28.86 10.88
N THR A 141 -25.86 27.62 10.65
CA THR A 141 -27.21 27.18 11.06
C THR A 141 -27.23 26.32 12.33
N ARG A 142 -26.14 25.61 12.64
CA ARG A 142 -26.06 24.57 13.69
C ARG A 142 -24.65 24.50 14.30
N ARG A 143 -24.15 25.66 14.73
CA ARG A 143 -22.75 25.87 15.15
C ARG A 143 -22.27 24.84 16.17
N GLU A 144 -23.03 24.60 17.23
CA GLU A 144 -22.62 23.70 18.31
C GLU A 144 -22.46 22.24 17.85
N GLN A 145 -23.40 21.73 17.05
CA GLN A 145 -23.31 20.36 16.52
C GLN A 145 -22.17 20.23 15.51
N ALA A 146 -22.01 21.23 14.64
CA ALA A 146 -20.95 21.25 13.62
C ALA A 146 -19.55 21.30 14.25
N GLN A 147 -19.36 22.05 15.33
CA GLN A 147 -18.05 22.22 15.98
C GLN A 147 -17.47 20.92 16.57
N ARG A 148 -18.31 19.97 17.00
CA ARG A 148 -17.86 18.73 17.64
C ARG A 148 -17.03 17.84 16.73
N LEU A 149 -17.39 17.75 15.46
CA LEU A 149 -16.74 16.91 14.45
C LEU A 149 -16.13 17.73 13.31
N LEU A 150 -15.98 19.04 13.51
CA LEU A 150 -15.34 19.94 12.56
C LEU A 150 -13.92 19.49 12.18
N PRO A 151 -13.04 19.06 13.12
CA PRO A 151 -11.71 18.57 12.76
C PRO A 151 -11.72 17.43 11.74
N SER A 152 -12.63 16.45 11.91
CA SER A 152 -12.76 15.34 10.98
C SER A 152 -13.21 15.82 9.59
N VAL A 153 -14.14 16.78 9.51
CA VAL A 153 -14.58 17.31 8.21
C VAL A 153 -13.49 18.14 7.54
N LEU A 154 -12.73 18.93 8.30
CA LEU A 154 -11.56 19.65 7.80
C LEU A 154 -10.47 18.68 7.31
N GLY A 155 -10.28 17.55 7.98
CA GLY A 155 -9.39 16.48 7.53
C GLY A 155 -9.79 15.92 6.15
N TYR A 156 -11.08 15.74 5.87
CA TYR A 156 -11.53 15.34 4.53
C TYR A 156 -11.33 16.42 3.46
N ILE A 157 -11.50 17.70 3.82
CA ILE A 157 -11.24 18.81 2.90
C ILE A 157 -9.75 18.86 2.56
N ALA A 158 -8.89 18.82 3.59
CA ALA A 158 -7.44 18.81 3.41
C ALA A 158 -6.98 17.59 2.62
N SER A 159 -7.52 16.39 2.91
CA SER A 159 -7.28 15.17 2.13
C SER A 159 -7.54 15.40 0.63
N ALA A 160 -8.71 15.91 0.26
CA ALA A 160 -9.06 16.16 -1.14
C ALA A 160 -8.13 17.21 -1.81
N LEU A 161 -7.71 18.23 -1.07
CA LEU A 161 -6.72 19.21 -1.55
C LEU A 161 -5.33 18.58 -1.73
N SER A 162 -4.93 17.66 -0.85
CA SER A 162 -3.64 16.95 -0.98
C SER A 162 -3.58 16.12 -2.26
N LEU A 163 -4.65 15.40 -2.63
CA LEU A 163 -4.68 14.67 -3.92
C LEU A 163 -4.67 15.62 -5.11
N THR A 164 -5.28 16.81 -4.99
CA THR A 164 -5.22 17.83 -6.04
C THR A 164 -3.76 18.25 -6.28
N GLY A 165 -3.01 18.55 -5.23
CA GLY A 165 -1.57 18.84 -5.34
C GLY A 165 -0.76 17.63 -5.82
N GLY A 166 -1.04 16.44 -5.30
CA GLY A 166 -0.35 15.21 -5.66
C GLY A 166 -0.55 14.81 -7.13
N ALA A 167 -1.73 15.07 -7.71
CA ALA A 167 -2.00 14.84 -9.12
C ALA A 167 -1.28 15.86 -10.02
N VAL A 168 -1.14 17.12 -9.60
CA VAL A 168 -0.30 18.11 -10.31
C VAL A 168 1.16 17.69 -10.32
N ILE A 169 1.71 17.30 -9.16
CA ILE A 169 3.10 16.80 -9.08
C ILE A 169 3.25 15.50 -9.90
N GLY A 170 2.25 14.62 -9.88
CA GLY A 170 2.26 13.40 -10.69
C GLY A 170 2.29 13.67 -12.20
N ALA A 171 1.61 14.72 -12.67
CA ALA A 171 1.71 15.16 -14.06
C ALA A 171 3.11 15.71 -14.37
N LEU A 172 3.72 16.49 -13.47
CA LEU A 172 5.08 16.99 -13.65
C LEU A 172 6.10 15.84 -13.73
N LEU A 173 5.95 14.81 -12.90
CA LEU A 173 6.77 13.59 -12.94
C LEU A 173 6.66 12.84 -14.27
N ALA A 174 5.49 12.84 -14.90
CA ALA A 174 5.32 12.22 -16.21
C ALA A 174 6.08 12.96 -17.33
N ALA A 175 6.36 14.25 -17.13
CA ALA A 175 7.06 15.09 -18.11
C ALA A 175 8.59 15.05 -17.99
N THR A 176 9.15 14.55 -16.88
CA THR A 176 10.60 14.40 -16.70
C THR A 176 11.07 13.13 -17.40
N ALA A 177 11.62 13.26 -18.62
CA ALA A 177 12.18 12.14 -19.39
C ALA A 177 13.62 11.77 -18.93
N PRO A 178 14.08 10.53 -19.17
CA PRO A 178 15.36 10.00 -18.64
C PRO A 178 16.64 10.60 -19.22
N ASP A 179 16.57 11.34 -20.34
CA ASP A 179 17.76 11.75 -21.09
C ASP A 179 18.30 13.15 -20.70
N THR A 180 18.45 13.43 -19.40
CA THR A 180 18.96 14.74 -18.95
C THR A 180 19.91 14.69 -17.73
N PRO A 181 20.86 15.65 -17.63
CA PRO A 181 21.95 15.70 -16.66
C PRO A 181 21.50 15.57 -15.20
N ALA A 182 22.42 15.22 -14.29
CA ALA A 182 22.19 14.90 -12.87
C ALA A 182 21.20 15.83 -12.09
N ALA A 183 21.04 17.09 -12.51
CA ALA A 183 20.04 18.02 -11.96
C ALA A 183 18.57 17.61 -12.24
N ALA A 184 18.29 16.93 -13.35
CA ALA A 184 16.97 16.41 -13.68
C ALA A 184 16.60 15.20 -12.82
N THR A 185 17.57 14.37 -12.46
CA THR A 185 17.42 13.22 -11.55
C THR A 185 17.06 13.70 -10.14
N ASP A 186 17.79 14.68 -9.59
CA ASP A 186 17.50 15.23 -8.26
C ASP A 186 16.11 15.87 -8.17
N LEU A 187 15.66 16.58 -9.21
CA LEU A 187 14.29 17.12 -9.25
C LEU A 187 13.24 16.01 -9.29
N HIS A 188 13.48 14.94 -10.06
CA HIS A 188 12.58 13.79 -10.13
C HIS A 188 12.39 13.16 -8.74
N ASP A 189 13.46 12.91 -8.00
CA ASP A 189 13.39 12.27 -6.67
C ASP A 189 12.67 13.15 -5.64
N ARG A 190 12.91 14.46 -5.67
CA ARG A 190 12.18 15.44 -4.85
C ARG A 190 10.69 15.45 -5.15
N LEU A 191 10.32 15.46 -6.44
CA LEU A 191 8.92 15.41 -6.88
C LEU A 191 8.27 14.08 -6.51
N LEU A 192 8.98 12.96 -6.65
CA LEU A 192 8.49 11.63 -6.30
C LEU A 192 8.25 11.50 -4.80
N GLN A 193 9.18 12.00 -3.98
CA GLN A 193 9.04 12.07 -2.54
C GLN A 193 7.84 12.93 -2.13
N ALA A 194 7.70 14.13 -2.70
CA ALA A 194 6.58 15.03 -2.44
C ALA A 194 5.23 14.44 -2.90
N HIS A 195 5.21 13.78 -4.05
CA HIS A 195 4.04 13.07 -4.60
C HIS A 195 3.56 11.98 -3.64
N LEU A 196 4.48 11.15 -3.12
CA LEU A 196 4.15 10.11 -2.15
C LEU A 196 3.60 10.72 -0.85
N ILE A 197 4.26 11.75 -0.32
CA ILE A 197 3.84 12.41 0.92
C ILE A 197 2.41 12.98 0.77
N LEU A 198 2.13 13.69 -0.33
CA LEU A 198 0.80 14.26 -0.57
C LEU A 198 -0.28 13.19 -0.76
N ASN A 199 0.00 12.11 -1.49
CA ASN A 199 -1.02 11.12 -1.83
C ASN A 199 -1.24 10.08 -0.72
N VAL A 200 -0.18 9.64 -0.04
CA VAL A 200 -0.31 8.64 1.02
C VAL A 200 -0.62 9.30 2.36
N LEU A 201 0.12 10.34 2.77
CA LEU A 201 -0.06 10.96 4.08
C LEU A 201 -1.13 12.06 4.06
N GLY A 202 -1.15 12.86 2.99
CA GLY A 202 -2.16 13.88 2.78
C GLY A 202 -3.52 13.27 2.42
N PHE A 203 -3.63 12.65 1.26
CA PHE A 203 -4.92 12.16 0.78
C PHE A 203 -5.44 10.96 1.59
N LEU A 204 -4.74 9.83 1.58
CA LEU A 204 -5.19 8.63 2.31
C LEU A 204 -5.09 8.81 3.84
N GLY A 205 -3.97 9.33 4.34
CA GLY A 205 -3.69 9.48 5.77
C GLY A 205 -4.66 10.42 6.47
N LEU A 206 -4.92 11.62 5.95
CA LEU A 206 -5.88 12.55 6.56
C LEU A 206 -7.32 12.02 6.48
N ALA A 207 -7.71 11.36 5.39
CA ALA A 207 -9.03 10.73 5.28
C ALA A 207 -9.19 9.59 6.31
N ALA A 208 -8.15 8.79 6.51
CA ALA A 208 -8.11 7.75 7.53
C ALA A 208 -8.20 8.34 8.94
N ALA A 209 -7.36 9.32 9.27
CA ALA A 209 -7.36 9.99 10.58
C ALA A 209 -8.74 10.59 10.90
N ALA A 210 -9.34 11.31 9.95
CA ALA A 210 -10.67 11.90 10.07
C ALA A 210 -11.77 10.85 10.29
N SER A 211 -11.71 9.72 9.59
CA SER A 211 -12.68 8.64 9.70
C SER A 211 -12.56 7.92 11.05
N LEU A 212 -11.32 7.60 11.45
CA LEU A 212 -11.03 6.76 12.59
C LEU A 212 -11.29 7.45 13.93
N THR A 213 -11.30 8.79 13.99
CA THR A 213 -11.73 9.52 15.19
C THR A 213 -13.10 9.04 15.70
N VAL A 214 -14.03 8.74 14.78
CA VAL A 214 -15.39 8.29 15.10
C VAL A 214 -15.54 6.78 14.92
N LEU A 215 -14.96 6.22 13.85
CA LEU A 215 -15.21 4.83 13.46
C LEU A 215 -14.37 3.83 14.24
N PHE A 216 -13.21 4.21 14.75
CA PHE A 216 -12.35 3.28 15.49
C PHE A 216 -13.07 2.71 16.73
N PRO A 217 -13.68 3.52 17.62
CA PRO A 217 -14.50 3.00 18.71
C PRO A 217 -15.71 2.18 18.26
N ALA A 218 -16.34 2.57 17.14
CA ALA A 218 -17.52 1.90 16.61
C ALA A 218 -17.21 0.50 16.07
N ILE A 219 -16.06 0.32 15.42
CA ILE A 219 -15.58 -0.96 14.90
C ILE A 219 -15.22 -1.91 16.05
N TRP A 220 -14.57 -1.39 17.08
CA TRP A 220 -14.29 -2.14 18.32
C TRP A 220 -15.52 -2.38 19.20
N ARG A 221 -16.69 -1.83 18.82
CA ARG A 221 -17.98 -1.97 19.53
C ARG A 221 -17.89 -1.58 21.00
N THR A 222 -17.15 -0.51 21.25
CA THR A 222 -16.90 0.06 22.57
C THR A 222 -17.38 1.50 22.61
N ARG A 223 -17.91 1.93 23.75
CA ARG A 223 -18.21 3.34 23.95
C ARG A 223 -16.88 4.12 23.92
N PRO A 224 -16.79 5.22 23.16
CA PRO A 224 -15.61 6.07 23.23
C PRO A 224 -15.40 6.52 24.67
N ALA A 225 -14.15 6.54 25.12
CA ALA A 225 -13.81 7.26 26.35
C ALA A 225 -14.21 8.73 26.21
N ARG A 226 -14.34 9.47 27.31
CA ARG A 226 -14.60 10.92 27.28
C ARG A 226 -13.35 11.60 26.67
N THR A 227 -13.29 11.66 25.35
CA THR A 227 -12.17 12.26 24.62
C THR A 227 -12.19 13.74 24.86
N ARG A 228 -11.03 14.31 25.22
CA ARG A 228 -10.91 15.75 25.40
C ARG A 228 -11.14 16.43 24.03
N PRO A 229 -12.04 17.42 23.91
CA PRO A 229 -12.36 18.06 22.63
C PRO A 229 -11.14 18.63 21.90
N TRP A 230 -10.10 19.05 22.63
CA TRP A 230 -8.87 19.59 22.06
C TRP A 230 -8.02 18.55 21.33
N ALA A 231 -8.12 17.26 21.68
CA ALA A 231 -7.24 16.22 21.13
C ALA A 231 -7.42 16.03 19.62
N ALA A 232 -8.66 16.13 19.13
CA ALA A 232 -8.96 16.05 17.70
C ALA A 232 -8.37 17.23 16.92
N TRP A 233 -8.38 18.43 17.52
CA TRP A 233 -7.74 19.61 16.93
C TRP A 233 -6.22 19.51 16.93
N ALA A 234 -5.62 19.08 18.06
CA ALA A 234 -4.18 18.91 18.15
C ALA A 234 -3.67 17.86 17.15
N ALA A 235 -4.35 16.72 17.02
CA ALA A 235 -4.00 15.69 16.04
C ALA A 235 -4.06 16.24 14.61
N LEU A 236 -5.15 16.93 14.25
CA LEU A 236 -5.28 17.56 12.93
C LEU A 236 -4.19 18.60 12.67
N SER A 237 -3.89 19.47 13.63
CA SER A 237 -2.85 20.48 13.50
C SER A 237 -1.46 19.87 13.29
N LEU A 238 -1.15 18.80 14.03
CA LEU A 238 0.11 18.04 13.85
C LEU A 238 0.17 17.39 12.47
N HIS A 239 -0.93 16.79 12.00
CA HIS A 239 -0.99 16.19 10.66
C HIS A 239 -0.85 17.24 9.56
N LEU A 240 -1.54 18.37 9.65
CA LEU A 240 -1.45 19.43 8.63
C LEU A 240 -0.11 20.14 8.64
N GLY A 241 0.39 20.52 9.82
CA GLY A 241 1.70 21.17 9.97
C GLY A 241 2.83 20.27 9.51
N GLY A 242 2.83 19.01 9.96
CA GLY A 242 3.80 18.00 9.52
C GLY A 242 3.72 17.71 8.01
N LEU A 243 2.51 17.61 7.44
CA LEU A 243 2.35 17.41 6.00
C LEU A 243 2.90 18.59 5.18
N LEU A 244 2.51 19.82 5.52
CA LEU A 244 2.94 21.00 4.75
C LEU A 244 4.45 21.20 4.84
N ALA A 245 5.03 21.04 6.04
CA ALA A 245 6.48 21.12 6.23
C ALA A 245 7.23 19.98 5.52
N ALA A 246 6.69 18.75 5.52
CA ALA A 246 7.31 17.63 4.83
C ALA A 246 7.30 17.80 3.31
N VAL A 247 6.20 18.30 2.74
CA VAL A 247 6.11 18.60 1.31
C VAL A 247 7.05 19.74 0.93
N ALA A 248 7.09 20.82 1.72
CA ALA A 248 8.01 21.93 1.48
C ALA A 248 9.47 21.49 1.57
N GLY A 249 9.82 20.68 2.57
CA GLY A 249 11.14 20.08 2.72
C GLY A 249 11.51 19.19 1.54
N ALA A 250 10.60 18.32 1.10
CA ALA A 250 10.84 17.39 -0.01
C ALA A 250 11.09 18.16 -1.32
N LEU A 251 10.24 19.14 -1.64
CA LEU A 251 10.41 19.99 -2.83
C LEU A 251 11.70 20.81 -2.77
N ALA A 252 12.07 21.29 -1.58
CA ALA A 252 13.30 22.05 -1.37
C ALA A 252 14.56 21.16 -1.26
N GLY A 253 14.44 19.84 -1.23
CA GLY A 253 15.55 18.91 -1.00
C GLY A 253 16.14 18.94 0.42
N HIS A 254 15.43 19.49 1.41
CA HIS A 254 15.92 19.67 2.78
C HIS A 254 15.58 18.46 3.67
N ALA A 255 16.50 17.49 3.73
CA ALA A 255 16.37 16.24 4.47
C ALA A 255 15.87 16.41 5.92
N TRP A 256 16.46 17.33 6.68
CA TRP A 256 16.10 17.59 8.08
C TRP A 256 14.69 18.12 8.24
N LEU A 257 14.26 19.02 7.35
CA LEU A 257 12.90 19.56 7.37
C LEU A 257 11.90 18.46 7.03
N THR A 258 12.15 17.67 5.98
CA THR A 258 11.28 16.56 5.58
C THR A 258 11.19 15.49 6.67
N GLY A 259 12.33 14.97 7.12
CA GLY A 259 12.40 13.92 8.14
C GLY A 259 11.80 14.36 9.48
N GLY A 260 12.14 15.56 9.95
CA GLY A 260 11.56 16.14 11.17
C GLY A 260 10.05 16.34 11.06
N ALA A 261 9.56 16.83 9.92
CA ALA A 261 8.13 17.02 9.68
C ALA A 261 7.35 15.70 9.58
N LEU A 262 7.96 14.62 9.07
CA LEU A 262 7.38 13.28 9.11
C LEU A 262 7.23 12.76 10.55
N LEU A 263 8.18 13.07 11.45
CA LEU A 263 8.05 12.76 12.88
C LEU A 263 6.93 13.56 13.55
N VAL A 264 6.76 14.84 13.20
CA VAL A 264 5.62 15.67 13.65
C VAL A 264 4.29 15.07 13.17
N TYR A 265 4.23 14.61 11.92
CA TYR A 265 3.05 13.93 11.40
C TYR A 265 2.76 12.63 12.16
N ALA A 266 3.80 11.82 12.46
CA ALA A 266 3.67 10.61 13.26
C ALA A 266 3.16 10.89 14.68
N LEU A 267 3.57 12.01 15.30
CA LEU A 267 3.09 12.43 16.61
C LEU A 267 1.56 12.64 16.64
N GLY A 268 0.96 13.15 15.56
CA GLY A 268 -0.49 13.27 15.44
C GLY A 268 -1.21 11.91 15.47
N TRP A 269 -0.61 10.88 14.87
CA TRP A 269 -1.13 9.50 14.95
C TRP A 269 -0.92 8.89 16.34
N LEU A 270 0.23 9.10 16.97
CA LEU A 270 0.50 8.65 18.33
C LEU A 270 -0.51 9.25 19.33
N LEU A 271 -0.83 10.55 19.19
CA LEU A 271 -1.85 11.21 20.00
C LEU A 271 -3.23 10.54 19.85
N SER A 272 -3.59 10.10 18.65
CA SER A 272 -4.83 9.34 18.40
C SER A 272 -4.78 7.96 19.07
N CYS A 273 -3.64 7.28 18.97
CA CYS A 273 -3.41 5.98 19.60
C CYS A 273 -3.53 6.03 21.14
N VAL A 274 -3.11 7.11 21.79
CA VAL A 274 -3.27 7.30 23.25
C VAL A 274 -4.74 7.16 23.68
N GLY A 275 -5.69 7.64 22.86
CA GLY A 275 -7.12 7.49 23.12
C GLY A 275 -7.67 6.09 22.80
N TRP A 276 -7.04 5.38 21.87
CA TRP A 276 -7.51 4.09 21.35
C TRP A 276 -6.98 2.89 22.14
N VAL A 277 -5.76 2.96 22.68
CA VAL A 277 -5.12 1.86 23.40
C VAL A 277 -5.96 1.38 24.61
N PRO A 278 -6.44 2.25 25.52
CA PRO A 278 -7.28 1.81 26.64
C PRO A 278 -8.59 1.15 26.19
N LEU A 279 -9.11 1.57 25.03
CA LEU A 279 -10.32 1.04 24.45
C LEU A 279 -10.10 -0.39 23.93
N ILE A 280 -8.97 -0.66 23.28
CA ILE A 280 -8.56 -2.00 22.85
C ILE A 280 -8.42 -2.93 24.06
N PHE A 281 -7.74 -2.49 25.12
CA PHE A 281 -7.56 -3.31 26.32
C PHE A 281 -8.87 -3.65 27.01
N ARG A 282 -9.80 -2.69 27.12
CA ARG A 282 -11.15 -2.94 27.67
C ARG A 282 -12.00 -3.86 26.79
N ALA A 283 -11.77 -3.84 25.48
CA ALA A 283 -12.49 -4.70 24.54
C ALA A 283 -12.00 -6.15 24.59
N GLY A 284 -10.70 -6.36 24.75
CA GLY A 284 -10.06 -7.67 24.75
C GLY A 284 -10.27 -8.46 23.45
N LEU A 285 -9.84 -9.73 23.46
CA LEU A 285 -10.01 -10.65 22.32
C LEU A 285 -11.48 -11.03 22.07
N GLU A 286 -12.36 -10.85 23.05
CA GLU A 286 -13.78 -11.15 22.92
C GLU A 286 -14.48 -10.24 21.92
N LYS A 287 -14.15 -8.95 21.89
CA LYS A 287 -14.75 -8.01 20.94
C LYS A 287 -13.94 -7.84 19.66
N ALA A 288 -12.71 -8.34 19.64
CA ALA A 288 -11.84 -8.30 18.49
C ALA A 288 -12.44 -9.10 17.32
N THR A 289 -12.45 -8.48 16.14
CA THR A 289 -12.93 -9.04 14.88
C THR A 289 -11.90 -8.78 13.80
N TYR A 290 -12.08 -9.38 12.62
CA TYR A 290 -11.25 -9.06 11.46
C TYR A 290 -11.18 -7.55 11.21
N GLY A 291 -12.33 -6.86 11.14
CA GLY A 291 -12.36 -5.43 10.86
C GLY A 291 -11.58 -4.61 11.89
N SER A 292 -11.74 -4.90 13.17
CA SER A 292 -11.05 -4.16 14.24
C SER A 292 -9.55 -4.39 14.24
N LEU A 293 -9.11 -5.64 14.09
CA LEU A 293 -7.68 -5.99 14.08
C LEU A 293 -6.99 -5.53 12.80
N SER A 294 -7.64 -5.66 11.65
CA SER A 294 -7.13 -5.18 10.35
C SER A 294 -6.88 -3.67 10.39
N VAL A 295 -7.84 -2.90 10.90
CA VAL A 295 -7.72 -1.44 11.04
C VAL A 295 -6.62 -1.06 12.04
N THR A 296 -6.54 -1.73 13.20
CA THR A 296 -5.47 -1.48 14.16
C THR A 296 -4.10 -1.79 13.56
N ALA A 297 -3.92 -2.94 12.94
CA ALA A 297 -2.65 -3.31 12.32
C ALA A 297 -2.30 -2.38 11.14
N ALA A 298 -3.28 -1.82 10.42
CA ALA A 298 -3.00 -0.83 9.38
C ALA A 298 -2.40 0.46 9.94
N VAL A 299 -2.88 0.92 11.10
CA VAL A 299 -2.30 2.09 11.80
C VAL A 299 -0.88 1.78 12.30
N LEU A 300 -0.62 0.56 12.77
CA LEU A 300 0.72 0.13 13.18
C LEU A 300 1.69 0.10 11.99
N TRP A 301 1.25 -0.42 10.83
CA TRP A 301 2.03 -0.36 9.59
C TRP A 301 2.34 1.06 9.16
N LEU A 302 1.34 1.95 9.22
CA LEU A 302 1.56 3.36 8.91
C LEU A 302 2.63 3.97 9.81
N LEU A 303 2.52 3.78 11.13
CA LEU A 303 3.49 4.32 12.09
C LEU A 303 4.89 3.75 11.87
N ALA A 304 5.02 2.43 11.67
CA ALA A 304 6.30 1.79 11.40
C ALA A 304 6.94 2.32 10.10
N CYS A 305 6.16 2.40 9.01
CA CYS A 305 6.64 2.93 7.74
C CYS A 305 7.00 4.41 7.84
N LEU A 306 6.24 5.22 8.59
CA LEU A 306 6.52 6.64 8.80
C LEU A 306 7.82 6.87 9.55
N LEU A 307 8.04 6.14 10.65
CA LEU A 307 9.25 6.26 11.46
C LEU A 307 10.48 5.79 10.65
N TRP A 308 10.35 4.65 9.97
CA TRP A 308 11.40 4.14 9.08
C TRP A 308 11.71 5.14 7.96
N PHE A 309 10.68 5.68 7.30
CA PHE A 309 10.85 6.64 6.21
C PHE A 309 11.48 7.94 6.69
N ALA A 310 11.06 8.46 7.84
CA ALA A 310 11.67 9.65 8.43
C ALA A 310 13.18 9.45 8.67
N VAL A 311 13.56 8.30 9.24
CA VAL A 311 14.98 7.96 9.45
C VAL A 311 15.73 7.85 8.11
N ARG A 312 15.17 7.15 7.11
CA ARG A 312 15.79 7.03 5.79
C ARG A 312 16.00 8.38 5.12
N VAL A 313 15.03 9.28 5.20
CA VAL A 313 15.11 10.65 4.68
C VAL A 313 16.17 11.48 5.42
N LEU A 314 16.28 11.35 6.74
CA LEU A 314 17.33 12.04 7.51
C LEU A 314 18.74 11.62 7.10
N HIS A 315 18.93 10.36 6.68
CA HIS A 315 20.22 9.83 6.26
C HIS A 315 20.53 10.04 4.77
N HIS A 316 19.54 9.90 3.89
CA HIS A 316 19.73 9.82 2.43
C HIS A 316 19.04 10.96 1.67
N GLY A 317 18.34 11.86 2.37
CA GLY A 317 17.67 13.01 1.76
C GLY A 317 16.58 12.62 0.75
N PRO A 318 16.51 13.29 -0.42
CA PRO A 318 15.55 12.97 -1.48
C PRO A 318 15.69 11.53 -2.02
N GLN A 319 16.89 10.95 -1.97
CA GLN A 319 17.22 9.61 -2.45
C GLN A 319 16.77 8.48 -1.52
N ALA A 320 16.08 8.82 -0.43
CA ALA A 320 15.61 7.82 0.53
C ALA A 320 14.62 6.84 -0.12
N GLU A 321 14.90 5.55 0.06
CA GLU A 321 13.99 4.48 -0.34
C GLU A 321 12.57 4.72 0.19
N LEU A 322 11.60 4.57 -0.71
CA LEU A 322 10.19 4.79 -0.42
C LEU A 322 9.53 3.49 0.05
N PRO A 323 8.87 3.44 1.22
CA PRO A 323 8.23 2.23 1.73
C PRO A 323 6.86 1.97 1.07
N THR A 324 6.77 2.18 -0.25
CA THR A 324 5.51 2.22 -1.00
C THR A 324 4.72 0.92 -0.86
N THR A 325 5.34 -0.24 -1.06
CA THR A 325 4.65 -1.53 -0.95
C THR A 325 4.10 -1.76 0.47
N ALA A 326 4.89 -1.48 1.50
CA ALA A 326 4.48 -1.65 2.88
C ALA A 326 3.33 -0.68 3.26
N LEU A 327 3.39 0.57 2.79
CA LEU A 327 2.31 1.53 2.95
C LEU A 327 1.04 1.12 2.20
N LEU A 328 1.14 0.62 0.97
CA LEU A 328 -0.02 0.27 0.17
C LEU A 328 -0.69 -1.02 0.63
N VAL A 329 0.07 -2.05 0.98
CA VAL A 329 -0.49 -3.33 1.43
C VAL A 329 -0.83 -3.27 2.92
N GLY A 330 0.15 -2.93 3.75
CA GLY A 330 0.05 -2.96 5.21
C GLY A 330 -0.85 -1.87 5.77
N PHE A 331 -0.84 -0.66 5.18
CA PHE A 331 -1.74 0.42 5.58
C PHE A 331 -2.95 0.54 4.65
N GLY A 332 -2.80 0.97 3.40
CA GLY A 332 -3.92 1.34 2.53
C GLY A 332 -4.91 0.21 2.24
N GLY A 333 -4.41 -0.92 1.75
CA GLY A 333 -5.21 -2.09 1.36
C GLY A 333 -5.86 -2.72 2.58
N GLN A 334 -5.07 -2.96 3.62
CA GLN A 334 -5.56 -3.50 4.88
C GLN A 334 -6.59 -2.59 5.57
N LEU A 335 -6.39 -1.28 5.55
CA LEU A 335 -7.35 -0.31 6.08
C LEU A 335 -8.63 -0.32 5.25
N LEU A 336 -8.54 -0.21 3.93
CA LEU A 336 -9.70 -0.17 3.05
C LEU A 336 -10.55 -1.44 3.23
N ILE A 337 -9.92 -2.61 3.14
CA ILE A 337 -10.61 -3.90 3.25
C ILE A 337 -11.18 -4.11 4.66
N GLY A 338 -10.43 -3.77 5.71
CA GLY A 338 -10.90 -3.84 7.09
C GLY A 338 -12.10 -2.93 7.35
N MET A 339 -12.02 -1.67 6.92
CA MET A 339 -13.09 -0.68 7.04
C MET A 339 -14.33 -1.08 6.24
N MET A 340 -14.16 -1.52 4.99
CA MET A 340 -15.27 -1.89 4.12
C MET A 340 -15.97 -3.17 4.58
N SER A 341 -15.23 -4.10 5.18
CA SER A 341 -15.81 -5.30 5.81
C SER A 341 -16.82 -4.96 6.92
N TYR A 342 -16.65 -3.81 7.58
CA TYR A 342 -17.58 -3.27 8.57
C TYR A 342 -18.65 -2.37 7.94
N LEU A 343 -18.21 -1.34 7.19
CA LEU A 343 -19.07 -0.25 6.72
C LEU A 343 -20.15 -0.71 5.75
N LEU A 344 -19.84 -1.65 4.85
CA LEU A 344 -20.82 -2.17 3.90
C LEU A 344 -22.03 -2.75 4.63
N SER A 345 -21.78 -3.64 5.58
CA SER A 345 -22.82 -4.34 6.32
C SER A 345 -23.64 -3.40 7.20
N VAL A 346 -23.00 -2.42 7.85
CA VAL A 346 -23.65 -1.50 8.79
C VAL A 346 -24.43 -0.38 8.08
N THR A 347 -23.98 0.05 6.91
CA THR A 347 -24.67 1.13 6.17
C THR A 347 -25.92 0.71 5.42
N MET A 348 -26.00 -0.55 5.00
CA MET A 348 -27.25 -1.12 4.48
C MET A 348 -28.36 -1.15 5.54
N ARG A 349 -28.02 -0.99 6.83
CA ARG A 349 -28.88 -0.91 8.04
C ARG A 349 -29.77 -2.13 8.32
N VAL A 350 -30.11 -2.91 7.30
CA VAL A 350 -30.93 -4.11 7.44
C VAL A 350 -30.03 -5.29 7.79
N ARG A 351 -30.35 -5.98 8.89
CA ARG A 351 -29.77 -7.28 9.24
C ARG A 351 -28.23 -7.31 9.17
N SER A 352 -27.56 -6.24 9.62
CA SER A 352 -26.10 -6.02 9.47
C SER A 352 -25.23 -7.15 10.03
N ALA A 353 -25.70 -7.86 11.05
CA ALA A 353 -25.02 -9.02 11.62
C ALA A 353 -24.77 -10.14 10.59
N TRP A 354 -25.71 -10.37 9.67
CA TRP A 354 -25.58 -11.37 8.62
C TRP A 354 -24.49 -10.98 7.61
N GLY A 355 -24.42 -9.69 7.25
CA GLY A 355 -23.34 -9.18 6.41
C GLY A 355 -21.98 -9.31 7.11
N LEU A 356 -21.89 -8.93 8.38
CA LEU A 356 -20.66 -9.04 9.18
C LEU A 356 -20.19 -10.49 9.34
N ARG A 357 -21.11 -11.45 9.51
CA ARG A 357 -20.77 -12.88 9.56
C ARG A 357 -20.06 -13.33 8.30
N GLU A 358 -20.50 -12.86 7.14
CA GLU A 358 -19.89 -13.19 5.85
C GLU A 358 -18.55 -12.47 5.65
N THR A 359 -18.48 -11.15 5.86
CA THR A 359 -17.25 -10.38 5.62
C THR A 359 -16.10 -10.74 6.55
N TYR A 360 -16.40 -11.26 7.75
CA TYR A 360 -15.40 -11.69 8.74
C TYR A 360 -15.05 -13.19 8.67
N ARG A 361 -15.58 -13.94 7.67
CA ARG A 361 -15.18 -15.33 7.48
C ARG A 361 -13.68 -15.46 7.20
N GLY A 362 -13.06 -16.46 7.85
CA GLY A 362 -11.62 -16.70 7.77
C GLY A 362 -10.78 -15.50 8.21
N GLY A 363 -11.34 -14.63 9.05
CA GLY A 363 -10.77 -13.33 9.36
C GLY A 363 -9.35 -13.41 9.93
N MET A 364 -9.09 -14.32 10.86
CA MET A 364 -7.76 -14.40 11.48
C MET A 364 -6.73 -15.02 10.54
N LEU A 365 -7.13 -16.01 9.74
CA LEU A 365 -6.27 -16.54 8.67
C LEU A 365 -5.87 -15.41 7.71
N ARG A 366 -6.84 -14.63 7.23
CA ARG A 366 -6.60 -13.50 6.32
C ARG A 366 -5.69 -12.44 6.93
N LEU A 367 -5.88 -12.11 8.20
CA LEU A 367 -5.05 -11.16 8.93
C LEU A 367 -3.60 -11.67 9.04
N THR A 368 -3.42 -12.93 9.43
CA THR A 368 -2.12 -13.58 9.54
C THR A 368 -1.41 -13.65 8.19
N LEU A 369 -2.10 -14.04 7.12
CA LEU A 369 -1.52 -14.11 5.77
C LEU A 369 -1.11 -12.72 5.26
N THR A 370 -1.94 -11.69 5.47
CA THR A 370 -1.63 -10.31 5.03
C THR A 370 -0.38 -9.78 5.73
N ASN A 371 -0.33 -9.88 7.06
CA ASN A 371 0.75 -9.28 7.85
C ASN A 371 2.02 -10.14 7.84
N GLY A 372 1.88 -11.45 8.02
CA GLY A 372 2.99 -12.40 7.99
C GLY A 372 3.59 -12.54 6.60
N GLY A 373 2.76 -12.55 5.55
CA GLY A 373 3.24 -12.55 4.17
C GLY A 373 4.00 -11.27 3.82
N LEU A 374 3.53 -10.09 4.29
CA LEU A 374 4.25 -8.84 4.08
C LEU A 374 5.57 -8.77 4.86
N LEU A 375 5.59 -9.22 6.12
CA LEU A 375 6.83 -9.30 6.91
C LEU A 375 7.84 -10.26 6.28
N LEU A 376 7.38 -11.44 5.84
CA LEU A 376 8.22 -12.41 5.15
C LEU A 376 8.75 -11.86 3.82
N TRP A 377 7.93 -11.11 3.08
CA TRP A 377 8.36 -10.44 1.85
C TRP A 377 9.47 -9.40 2.11
N LEU A 378 9.36 -8.64 3.21
CA LEU A 378 10.39 -7.67 3.61
C LEU A 378 11.68 -8.36 4.07
N ALA A 379 11.57 -9.48 4.77
CA ALA A 379 12.70 -10.22 5.34
C ALA A 379 13.40 -11.15 4.33
N ALA A 380 12.73 -11.54 3.24
CA ALA A 380 13.28 -12.50 2.29
C ALA A 380 14.28 -11.83 1.33
N ASP A 381 15.44 -12.46 1.14
CA ASP A 381 16.38 -12.08 0.07
C ASP A 381 16.11 -12.86 -1.22
N TYR A 382 15.70 -14.12 -1.07
CA TYR A 382 15.43 -15.01 -2.18
C TYR A 382 14.17 -14.60 -2.95
N SER A 383 14.28 -14.51 -4.28
CA SER A 383 13.23 -13.95 -5.13
C SER A 383 11.95 -14.78 -5.13
N TRP A 384 12.03 -16.11 -5.19
CA TRP A 384 10.84 -16.98 -5.13
C TRP A 384 10.14 -16.94 -3.78
N LEU A 385 10.88 -16.80 -2.68
CA LEU A 385 10.30 -16.62 -1.36
C LEU A 385 9.50 -15.31 -1.31
N ARG A 386 10.03 -14.22 -1.88
CA ARG A 386 9.28 -12.96 -2.04
C ARG A 386 8.02 -13.15 -2.89
N VAL A 387 8.11 -13.85 -4.02
CA VAL A 387 6.92 -14.11 -4.87
C VAL A 387 5.85 -14.85 -4.06
N GLY A 388 6.20 -15.95 -3.39
CA GLY A 388 5.26 -16.71 -2.55
C GLY A 388 4.70 -15.89 -1.39
N ALA A 389 5.55 -15.10 -0.71
CA ALA A 389 5.15 -14.28 0.43
C ALA A 389 4.17 -13.18 0.02
N SER A 390 4.42 -12.56 -1.15
CA SER A 390 3.48 -11.59 -1.74
C SER A 390 2.16 -12.26 -2.13
N ALA A 391 2.17 -13.47 -2.72
CA ALA A 391 0.97 -14.21 -3.06
C ALA A 391 0.13 -14.55 -1.81
N LEU A 392 0.76 -14.96 -0.71
CA LEU A 392 0.08 -15.18 0.56
C LEU A 392 -0.49 -13.88 1.14
N ALA A 393 0.25 -12.77 1.09
CA ALA A 393 -0.27 -11.48 1.53
C ALA A 393 -1.52 -11.06 0.74
N PHE A 394 -1.50 -11.20 -0.60
CA PHE A 394 -2.66 -10.97 -1.46
C PHE A 394 -3.82 -11.93 -1.17
N ALA A 395 -3.54 -13.21 -0.88
CA ALA A 395 -4.55 -14.19 -0.50
C ALA A 395 -5.29 -13.83 0.80
N GLY A 396 -4.73 -12.97 1.66
CA GLY A 396 -5.43 -12.40 2.81
C GLY A 396 -6.45 -11.32 2.44
N LEU A 397 -6.20 -10.54 1.38
CA LEU A 397 -7.00 -9.39 0.98
C LEU A 397 -8.07 -9.74 -0.07
N VAL A 398 -7.70 -10.48 -1.11
CA VAL A 398 -8.56 -10.81 -2.28
C VAL A 398 -9.88 -11.48 -1.92
N PRO A 399 -9.97 -12.40 -0.92
CA PRO A 399 -11.24 -13.02 -0.54
C PRO A 399 -12.33 -12.03 -0.13
N PHE A 400 -11.98 -10.79 0.20
CA PHE A 400 -12.97 -9.74 0.44
C PHE A 400 -13.98 -9.59 -0.71
N LEU A 401 -13.57 -9.74 -1.98
CA LEU A 401 -14.47 -9.55 -3.13
C LEU A 401 -15.63 -10.55 -3.17
N PRO A 402 -15.40 -11.88 -3.14
CA PRO A 402 -16.50 -12.83 -3.07
C PRO A 402 -17.26 -12.73 -1.73
N LEU A 403 -16.59 -12.45 -0.61
CA LEU A 403 -17.25 -12.28 0.69
C LEU A 403 -18.17 -11.05 0.73
N MET A 404 -17.81 -9.97 0.05
CA MET A 404 -18.62 -8.79 -0.14
C MET A 404 -19.93 -9.12 -0.86
N VAL A 405 -19.85 -9.88 -1.96
CA VAL A 405 -21.04 -10.34 -2.71
C VAL A 405 -21.92 -11.24 -1.85
N ARG A 406 -21.32 -12.18 -1.10
CA ARG A 406 -22.04 -13.05 -0.17
C ARG A 406 -22.73 -12.27 0.93
N ALA A 407 -22.07 -11.28 1.52
CA ALA A 407 -22.64 -10.40 2.54
C ALA A 407 -23.87 -9.66 2.03
N MET A 408 -23.78 -9.06 0.83
CA MET A 408 -24.91 -8.38 0.20
C MET A 408 -26.07 -9.34 -0.08
N ARG A 409 -25.80 -10.55 -0.61
CA ARG A 409 -26.82 -11.58 -0.86
C ARG A 409 -27.49 -12.03 0.44
N ALA A 410 -26.71 -12.25 1.50
CA ALA A 410 -27.21 -12.64 2.81
C ALA A 410 -28.14 -11.57 3.40
N GLN A 411 -27.76 -10.29 3.33
CA GLN A 411 -28.61 -9.21 3.85
C GLN A 411 -29.90 -9.03 3.03
N LEU A 412 -29.80 -9.03 1.70
CA LEU A 412 -30.95 -8.83 0.82
C LEU A 412 -31.93 -10.01 0.84
N GLY A 413 -31.42 -11.25 0.78
CA GLY A 413 -32.25 -12.45 0.82
C GLY A 413 -33.05 -12.53 2.11
N ARG A 414 -32.43 -12.17 3.24
CA ARG A 414 -33.10 -12.15 4.54
C ARG A 414 -34.06 -10.97 4.71
N THR A 415 -33.83 -9.86 4.01
CA THR A 415 -34.81 -8.77 3.95
C THR A 415 -36.08 -9.21 3.23
N ARG A 416 -35.94 -9.94 2.11
CA ARG A 416 -37.07 -10.49 1.35
C ARG A 416 -37.83 -11.56 2.13
N ALA A 417 -37.12 -12.48 2.78
CA ALA A 417 -37.74 -13.50 3.63
C ALA A 417 -38.51 -12.88 4.81
N ALA A 418 -37.97 -11.82 5.43
CA ALA A 418 -38.67 -11.09 6.51
C ALA A 418 -40.01 -10.48 6.08
N GLN A 419 -40.14 -10.12 4.80
CA GLN A 419 -41.34 -9.51 4.24
C GLN A 419 -42.43 -10.55 3.90
N ALA A 420 -42.11 -11.85 3.96
CA ALA A 420 -42.96 -12.96 3.52
C ALA A 420 -43.57 -13.80 4.68
N GLU A 421 -43.70 -13.23 5.89
CA GLU A 421 -44.23 -13.83 7.15
C GLU A 421 -43.19 -14.51 8.10
N HIS A 422 -43.40 -14.37 9.41
CA HIS A 422 -42.43 -14.35 10.56
C HIS A 422 -42.13 -15.74 11.22
N PRO A 423 -41.05 -15.97 12.04
CA PRO A 423 -40.72 -15.21 13.26
C PRO A 423 -39.21 -15.00 13.56
N GLN A 424 -38.96 -14.44 14.76
CA GLN A 424 -37.68 -14.12 15.41
C GLN A 424 -36.53 -15.10 15.12
N GLU A 425 -35.84 -14.92 14.00
CA GLU A 425 -34.58 -15.62 13.76
C GLU A 425 -33.50 -15.09 14.69
N GLU A 426 -32.85 -16.02 15.40
CA GLU A 426 -31.74 -15.71 16.26
C GLU A 426 -30.63 -15.02 15.46
N ARG A 427 -30.12 -13.93 16.03
CA ARG A 427 -29.12 -13.11 15.37
C ARG A 427 -27.87 -13.97 15.15
N PRO A 428 -27.30 -14.01 13.93
CA PRO A 428 -26.15 -14.83 13.68
C PRO A 428 -24.97 -14.35 14.53
N GLU A 429 -24.22 -15.30 15.05
CA GLU A 429 -22.95 -15.01 15.70
C GLU A 429 -21.98 -14.39 14.69
N ILE A 430 -21.34 -13.30 15.11
CA ILE A 430 -20.34 -12.59 14.31
C ILE A 430 -18.99 -13.25 14.63
N PRO A 431 -18.18 -13.68 13.65
CA PRO A 431 -16.87 -14.27 13.94
C PRO A 431 -15.97 -13.31 14.73
N HIS A 432 -15.51 -13.78 15.89
CA HIS A 432 -14.59 -13.08 16.79
C HIS A 432 -13.19 -13.70 16.75
N ALA A 433 -12.19 -12.98 17.25
CA ALA A 433 -10.81 -13.49 17.31
C ALA A 433 -10.66 -14.59 18.39
N ARG A 434 -11.38 -14.50 19.51
CA ARG A 434 -11.39 -15.56 20.53
C ARG A 434 -11.88 -16.89 19.92
N GLY A 435 -11.16 -17.98 20.19
CA GLY A 435 -11.48 -19.32 19.68
C GLY A 435 -11.05 -19.59 18.24
N SER A 436 -10.34 -18.65 17.60
CA SER A 436 -9.87 -18.80 16.20
C SER A 436 -8.39 -19.16 16.08
N SER A 437 -7.80 -19.75 17.13
CA SER A 437 -6.38 -20.17 17.15
C SER A 437 -6.04 -21.10 15.99
N GLY A 438 -6.95 -21.99 15.58
CA GLY A 438 -6.76 -22.85 14.40
C GLY A 438 -6.59 -22.08 13.08
N GLN A 439 -7.24 -20.92 12.91
CA GLN A 439 -7.04 -20.08 11.72
C GLN A 439 -5.68 -19.39 11.73
N VAL A 440 -5.23 -18.93 12.89
CA VAL A 440 -3.90 -18.34 13.07
C VAL A 440 -2.83 -19.41 12.83
N ALA A 441 -2.98 -20.59 13.44
CA ALA A 441 -2.09 -21.73 13.26
C ALA A 441 -1.98 -22.12 11.79
N LEU A 442 -3.11 -22.26 11.07
CA LEU A 442 -3.10 -22.54 9.64
C LEU A 442 -2.34 -21.46 8.85
N GLY A 443 -2.55 -20.17 9.15
CA GLY A 443 -1.83 -19.08 8.49
C GLY A 443 -0.32 -19.14 8.75
N LEU A 444 0.09 -19.40 9.98
CA LEU A 444 1.49 -19.57 10.35
C LEU A 444 2.11 -20.82 9.72
N SER A 445 1.37 -21.94 9.65
CA SER A 445 1.82 -23.16 8.98
C SER A 445 2.03 -22.96 7.48
N LEU A 446 1.16 -22.21 6.80
CA LEU A 446 1.34 -21.88 5.39
C LEU A 446 2.58 -21.00 5.14
N LEU A 447 2.83 -20.03 6.03
CA LEU A 447 4.03 -19.19 5.97
C LEU A 447 5.29 -20.01 6.23
N ALA A 448 5.29 -20.84 7.27
CA ALA A 448 6.42 -21.72 7.61
C ALA A 448 6.71 -22.74 6.51
N LEU A 449 5.67 -23.33 5.91
CA LEU A 449 5.79 -24.24 4.78
C LEU A 449 6.43 -23.54 3.58
N LEU A 450 5.99 -22.33 3.24
CA LEU A 450 6.59 -21.56 2.15
C LEU A 450 8.08 -21.29 2.42
N THR A 451 8.43 -20.83 3.62
CA THR A 451 9.82 -20.57 4.00
C THR A 451 10.67 -21.84 3.91
N ALA A 452 10.14 -22.98 4.37
CA ALA A 452 10.83 -24.27 4.29
C ALA A 452 11.05 -24.72 2.84
N LEU A 453 10.04 -24.60 1.98
CA LEU A 453 10.12 -24.96 0.55
C LEU A 453 11.13 -24.09 -0.21
N CYS A 454 11.39 -22.86 0.24
CA CYS A 454 12.37 -21.95 -0.34
C CYS A 454 13.75 -22.01 0.32
N GLY A 455 14.04 -23.01 1.15
CA GLY A 455 15.36 -23.20 1.75
C GLY A 455 15.68 -22.27 2.92
N GLY A 456 14.66 -21.71 3.59
CA GLY A 456 14.82 -20.78 4.71
C GLY A 456 14.83 -19.30 4.28
N LEU A 457 15.15 -18.41 5.22
CA LEU A 457 15.27 -16.97 4.93
C LEU A 457 16.53 -16.66 4.10
N ASP A 458 17.59 -17.45 4.29
CA ASP A 458 18.89 -17.26 3.63
C ASP A 458 19.00 -17.91 2.23
N GLY A 459 17.92 -18.57 1.77
CA GLY A 459 17.80 -19.23 0.46
C GLY A 459 18.46 -20.63 0.39
N PRO A 460 18.11 -21.45 -0.62
CA PRO A 460 18.70 -22.78 -0.79
C PRO A 460 20.15 -22.64 -1.29
N GLY A 461 21.09 -22.82 -0.37
CA GLY A 461 22.53 -22.68 -0.64
C GLY A 461 23.33 -22.17 0.55
N SER A 462 22.68 -21.66 1.59
CA SER A 462 23.33 -21.31 2.86
C SER A 462 23.57 -22.57 3.68
N ALA A 463 24.38 -23.48 3.16
CA ALA A 463 25.01 -24.49 4.01
C ALA A 463 25.88 -23.73 5.03
N PRO A 464 25.93 -24.17 6.31
CA PRO A 464 26.94 -23.67 7.22
C PRO A 464 28.28 -23.92 6.54
N THR A 465 29.06 -22.87 6.31
CA THR A 465 30.48 -23.03 6.03
C THR A 465 31.01 -23.96 7.12
N PRO A 466 31.56 -25.15 6.80
CA PRO A 466 32.20 -25.96 7.84
C PRO A 466 33.22 -25.05 8.54
N PRO A 467 33.42 -25.18 9.87
CA PRO A 467 34.42 -24.39 10.55
C PRO A 467 35.71 -24.54 9.77
N SER A 468 36.20 -23.43 9.19
CA SER A 468 37.48 -23.40 8.52
C SER A 468 38.46 -23.96 9.53
N ALA A 469 38.92 -25.19 9.29
CA ALA A 469 40.10 -25.68 9.96
C ALA A 469 41.17 -24.64 9.65
N THR A 470 41.67 -23.99 10.70
CA THR A 470 42.78 -23.05 10.61
C THR A 470 44.02 -23.86 10.22
N SER A 471 44.12 -24.25 8.96
CA SER A 471 45.38 -24.59 8.33
C SER A 471 46.05 -23.24 8.05
N THR A 472 46.85 -22.79 9.01
CA THR A 472 47.89 -21.79 8.81
C THR A 472 48.91 -22.33 7.82
N THR A 473 48.57 -22.23 6.55
CA THR A 473 49.49 -22.17 5.42
C THR A 473 48.89 -21.11 4.53
N ASN A 474 49.47 -19.90 4.54
CA ASN A 474 49.21 -18.89 3.52
C ASN A 474 49.31 -19.60 2.16
N PRO A 475 48.22 -19.76 1.39
CA PRO A 475 48.39 -19.98 -0.03
C PRO A 475 49.02 -18.69 -0.53
N GLU A 476 50.14 -18.81 -1.24
CA GLU A 476 50.82 -17.72 -1.93
C GLU A 476 49.79 -16.73 -2.49
N GLU A 477 49.99 -15.43 -2.30
CA GLU A 477 49.16 -14.38 -2.90
C GLU A 477 49.17 -14.53 -4.43
N GLY A 478 48.26 -15.35 -4.95
CA GLY A 478 47.95 -15.39 -6.37
C GLY A 478 47.46 -14.01 -6.80
N ASN A 479 47.79 -13.60 -8.02
CA ASN A 479 47.37 -12.31 -8.56
C ASN A 479 45.85 -12.13 -8.43
N VAL A 480 45.41 -10.94 -7.99
CA VAL A 480 43.99 -10.60 -7.90
C VAL A 480 43.50 -10.11 -9.25
N THR A 481 42.48 -10.76 -9.80
CA THR A 481 41.78 -10.33 -11.01
C THR A 481 40.50 -9.61 -10.61
N ARG A 482 40.38 -8.32 -10.94
CA ARG A 482 39.17 -7.52 -10.72
C ARG A 482 38.43 -7.31 -12.04
N VAL A 483 37.13 -7.56 -12.05
CA VAL A 483 36.27 -7.36 -13.22
C VAL A 483 35.05 -6.54 -12.86
N GLN A 484 34.66 -5.62 -13.74
CA GLN A 484 33.40 -4.91 -13.64
C GLN A 484 32.36 -5.61 -14.51
N VAL A 485 31.19 -5.87 -13.94
CA VAL A 485 30.07 -6.51 -14.62
C VAL A 485 28.85 -5.63 -14.41
N ASN A 486 28.19 -5.26 -15.51
CA ASN A 486 26.93 -4.56 -15.47
C ASN A 486 25.77 -5.54 -15.68
N ALA A 487 24.77 -5.52 -14.81
CA ALA A 487 23.53 -6.25 -14.97
C ALA A 487 22.48 -5.31 -15.58
N GLY A 488 21.97 -5.67 -16.76
CA GLY A 488 20.96 -4.86 -17.45
C GLY A 488 20.33 -5.60 -18.61
N ASN A 489 19.09 -5.24 -18.99
CA ASN A 489 18.39 -5.80 -20.14
C ASN A 489 18.35 -7.35 -20.15
N MET A 490 18.22 -7.96 -18.98
CA MET A 490 18.21 -9.43 -18.78
C MET A 490 19.53 -10.14 -19.16
N ILE A 491 20.64 -9.42 -19.24
CA ILE A 491 21.98 -9.96 -19.50
C ILE A 491 23.00 -9.41 -18.51
N PHE A 492 24.14 -10.11 -18.38
CA PHE A 492 25.34 -9.57 -17.77
C PHE A 492 26.27 -9.06 -18.88
N GLU A 493 26.87 -7.89 -18.68
CA GLU A 493 27.81 -7.29 -19.62
C GLU A 493 29.13 -6.95 -18.89
N PRO A 494 30.25 -7.63 -19.24
CA PRO A 494 30.34 -8.75 -20.18
C PRO A 494 29.64 -10.02 -19.65
N ALA A 495 29.13 -10.86 -20.55
CA ALA A 495 28.47 -12.13 -20.21
C ALA A 495 29.45 -13.24 -19.80
N SER A 496 30.74 -13.07 -20.09
CA SER A 496 31.78 -13.97 -19.65
C SER A 496 33.09 -13.25 -19.42
N VAL A 497 33.87 -13.71 -18.44
CA VAL A 497 35.21 -13.20 -18.14
C VAL A 497 36.22 -14.34 -18.12
N THR A 498 37.44 -14.08 -18.56
CA THR A 498 38.52 -15.08 -18.52
C THR A 498 39.52 -14.72 -17.42
N VAL A 499 39.82 -15.67 -16.54
CA VAL A 499 40.66 -15.50 -15.36
C VAL A 499 41.80 -16.51 -15.40
N PRO A 500 43.06 -16.13 -15.15
CA PRO A 500 44.16 -17.08 -15.05
C PRO A 500 43.92 -18.09 -13.91
N SER A 501 44.24 -19.36 -14.16
CA SER A 501 44.14 -20.40 -13.14
C SER A 501 44.97 -20.05 -11.90
N GLY A 502 44.37 -20.14 -10.72
CA GLY A 502 45.02 -19.83 -9.43
C GLY A 502 44.87 -18.37 -8.99
N ASN A 503 44.30 -17.49 -9.80
CA ASN A 503 44.01 -16.12 -9.40
C ASN A 503 42.77 -16.03 -8.50
N ARG A 504 42.78 -15.05 -7.59
CA ARG A 504 41.57 -14.66 -6.83
C ARG A 504 40.73 -13.70 -7.68
N LEU A 505 39.45 -13.98 -7.85
CA LEU A 505 38.53 -13.16 -8.64
C LEU A 505 37.65 -12.29 -7.74
N ILE A 506 37.68 -10.98 -7.97
CA ILE A 506 36.72 -10.02 -7.39
C ILE A 506 35.87 -9.46 -8.53
N ILE A 507 34.54 -9.56 -8.39
CA ILE A 507 33.56 -9.06 -9.35
C ILE A 507 32.90 -7.82 -8.74
N GLU A 508 33.07 -6.66 -9.37
CA GLU A 508 32.29 -5.46 -9.07
C GLU A 508 31.03 -5.48 -9.95
N LEU A 509 29.89 -5.85 -9.34
CA LEU A 509 28.61 -5.96 -10.03
C LEU A 509 27.81 -4.67 -9.85
N HIS A 510 27.49 -4.00 -10.94
CA HIS A 510 26.60 -2.83 -11.00
C HIS A 510 25.23 -3.22 -11.56
N ASN A 511 24.15 -2.69 -11.00
CA ASN A 511 22.81 -2.83 -11.56
C ASN A 511 22.40 -1.57 -12.34
N GLY A 512 22.58 -1.59 -13.65
CA GLY A 512 22.16 -0.50 -14.54
C GLY A 512 20.69 -0.56 -14.99
N ASP A 513 19.89 -1.50 -14.49
CA ASP A 513 18.50 -1.73 -14.90
C ASP A 513 17.47 -1.09 -13.95
N SER A 514 16.20 -1.05 -14.34
CA SER A 514 15.06 -0.66 -13.49
C SER A 514 14.54 -1.82 -12.61
N GLN A 515 15.09 -3.03 -12.80
CA GLN A 515 14.76 -4.23 -12.05
C GLN A 515 15.90 -4.61 -11.11
N ALA A 516 15.57 -5.28 -10.01
CA ALA A 516 16.62 -5.84 -9.13
C ALA A 516 17.25 -7.06 -9.79
N HIS A 517 18.55 -7.22 -9.61
CA HIS A 517 19.34 -8.36 -10.08
C HIS A 517 20.13 -8.98 -8.93
N ASP A 518 20.73 -10.13 -9.18
CA ASP A 518 21.77 -10.73 -8.35
C ASP A 518 22.67 -11.59 -9.24
N LEU A 519 23.83 -12.00 -8.73
CA LEU A 519 24.69 -12.99 -9.34
C LEU A 519 24.99 -14.08 -8.31
N LYS A 520 24.73 -15.33 -8.68
CA LYS A 520 25.14 -16.52 -7.94
C LYS A 520 26.05 -17.36 -8.81
N LEU A 521 27.22 -17.72 -8.28
CA LEU A 521 28.17 -18.64 -8.90
C LEU A 521 27.98 -20.06 -8.37
N THR A 522 28.34 -21.08 -9.17
CA THR A 522 28.26 -22.50 -8.76
C THR A 522 29.12 -22.83 -7.54
N ASN A 523 30.22 -22.09 -7.33
CA ASN A 523 31.11 -22.25 -6.18
C ASN A 523 30.55 -21.65 -4.87
N GLY A 524 29.33 -21.10 -4.89
CA GLY A 524 28.64 -20.58 -3.72
C GLY A 524 28.77 -19.07 -3.52
N ALA A 525 29.68 -18.39 -4.22
CA ALA A 525 29.80 -16.94 -4.16
C ALA A 525 28.53 -16.26 -4.72
N ARG A 526 28.09 -15.20 -4.05
CA ARG A 526 26.84 -14.49 -4.38
C ARG A 526 26.95 -13.00 -4.06
N SER A 527 26.31 -12.17 -4.88
CA SER A 527 26.16 -10.74 -4.62
C SER A 527 25.12 -10.42 -3.54
N GLY A 528 24.15 -11.33 -3.34
CA GLY A 528 22.88 -10.93 -2.76
C GLY A 528 22.08 -10.04 -3.72
N ARG A 529 20.90 -9.61 -3.30
CA ARG A 529 20.02 -8.83 -4.16
C ARG A 529 20.50 -7.38 -4.24
N ILE A 530 20.74 -6.89 -5.44
CA ILE A 530 21.09 -5.49 -5.72
C ILE A 530 19.91 -4.76 -6.37
N THR A 531 19.54 -3.61 -5.83
CA THR A 531 18.45 -2.78 -6.38
C THR A 531 18.95 -1.89 -7.53
N PRO A 532 18.05 -1.30 -8.34
CA PRO A 532 18.44 -0.39 -9.44
C PRO A 532 19.43 0.69 -9.00
N GLY A 533 20.53 0.84 -9.73
CA GLY A 533 21.57 1.84 -9.49
C GLY A 533 22.61 1.47 -8.42
N GLU A 534 22.45 0.35 -7.70
CA GLU A 534 23.42 -0.09 -6.71
C GLU A 534 24.58 -0.89 -7.33
N SER A 535 25.74 -0.85 -6.65
CA SER A 535 26.90 -1.69 -6.95
C SER A 535 27.32 -2.50 -5.72
N THR A 536 27.87 -3.69 -5.94
CA THR A 536 28.43 -4.52 -4.87
C THR A 536 29.64 -5.31 -5.35
N GLU A 537 30.55 -5.64 -4.43
CA GLU A 537 31.69 -6.50 -4.72
C GLU A 537 31.41 -7.94 -4.29
N ILE A 538 31.76 -8.88 -5.16
CA ILE A 538 31.64 -10.32 -4.93
C ILE A 538 33.04 -10.90 -4.95
N ASP A 539 33.45 -11.51 -3.85
CA ASP A 539 34.65 -12.33 -3.82
C ASP A 539 34.31 -13.75 -4.27
N ALA A 540 34.72 -14.10 -5.49
CA ALA A 540 34.50 -15.41 -6.07
C ALA A 540 35.54 -16.44 -5.63
N GLY A 541 36.52 -16.06 -4.79
CA GLY A 541 37.59 -16.91 -4.33
C GLY A 541 38.64 -17.19 -5.40
N ILE A 542 39.45 -18.23 -5.17
CA ILE A 542 40.49 -18.69 -6.10
C ILE A 542 39.85 -19.53 -7.21
N ILE A 543 40.09 -19.15 -8.47
CA ILE A 543 39.50 -19.81 -9.63
C ILE A 543 40.49 -20.80 -10.24
N THR A 544 40.16 -22.09 -10.24
CA THR A 544 40.99 -23.17 -10.81
C THR A 544 40.28 -23.96 -11.92
N ALA A 545 38.97 -23.77 -12.08
CA ALA A 545 38.15 -24.34 -13.14
C ALA A 545 37.06 -23.35 -13.55
N ASP A 546 36.40 -23.59 -14.69
CA ASP A 546 35.29 -22.76 -15.14
C ASP A 546 34.15 -22.74 -14.11
N VAL A 547 33.64 -21.54 -13.79
CA VAL A 547 32.59 -21.32 -12.80
C VAL A 547 31.40 -20.64 -13.46
N PRO A 548 30.35 -21.40 -13.81
CA PRO A 548 29.10 -20.82 -14.30
C PRO A 548 28.39 -20.01 -13.21
N GLY A 549 27.61 -19.03 -13.65
CA GLY A 549 26.82 -18.15 -12.82
C GLY A 549 25.52 -17.74 -13.48
N TRP A 550 24.57 -17.28 -12.68
CA TRP A 550 23.28 -16.82 -13.16
C TRP A 550 22.61 -15.85 -12.19
N CYS A 551 21.61 -15.13 -12.69
CA CYS A 551 20.70 -14.33 -11.89
C CYS A 551 19.58 -15.22 -11.31
N THR A 552 19.46 -15.27 -9.99
CA THR A 552 18.48 -16.07 -9.26
C THR A 552 17.12 -15.38 -9.10
N ILE A 553 17.01 -14.11 -9.52
CA ILE A 553 15.72 -13.42 -9.60
C ILE A 553 14.74 -14.24 -10.45
N ALA A 554 13.54 -14.45 -9.93
CA ALA A 554 12.56 -15.36 -10.50
C ALA A 554 12.31 -15.08 -11.99
N GLY A 555 12.59 -16.08 -12.83
CA GLY A 555 12.43 -16.01 -14.29
C GLY A 555 13.61 -15.37 -15.06
N HIS A 556 14.63 -14.81 -14.40
CA HIS A 556 15.75 -14.17 -15.09
C HIS A 556 16.70 -15.18 -15.74
N HIS A 557 17.13 -16.20 -14.99
CA HIS A 557 17.94 -17.29 -15.55
C HIS A 557 17.23 -18.00 -16.72
N THR A 558 15.93 -18.28 -16.60
CA THR A 558 15.13 -18.91 -17.69
C THR A 558 15.04 -18.03 -18.94
N LYS A 559 15.20 -16.71 -18.79
CA LYS A 559 15.28 -15.74 -19.89
C LYS A 559 16.70 -15.54 -20.43
N GLY A 560 17.69 -16.31 -19.96
CA GLY A 560 19.06 -16.32 -20.47
C GLY A 560 20.07 -15.51 -19.67
N MET A 561 19.70 -14.96 -18.50
CA MET A 561 20.59 -14.14 -17.68
C MET A 561 21.64 -15.00 -16.97
N THR A 562 22.72 -15.29 -17.69
CA THR A 562 23.82 -16.20 -17.34
C THR A 562 25.16 -15.48 -17.43
N PHE A 563 26.13 -15.91 -16.63
CA PHE A 563 27.47 -15.34 -16.56
C PHE A 563 28.50 -16.46 -16.44
N ASP A 564 29.51 -16.47 -17.30
CA ASP A 564 30.53 -17.53 -17.29
C ASP A 564 31.91 -16.99 -16.88
N VAL A 565 32.46 -17.52 -15.78
CA VAL A 565 33.87 -17.34 -15.46
C VAL A 565 34.65 -18.48 -16.11
N LYS A 566 35.53 -18.16 -17.06
CA LYS A 566 36.35 -19.12 -17.78
C LYS A 566 37.79 -19.07 -17.29
N VAL A 567 38.46 -20.22 -17.23
CA VAL A 567 39.86 -20.31 -16.84
C VAL A 567 40.77 -20.28 -18.05
N ALA A 568 41.74 -19.36 -18.06
CA ALA A 568 42.80 -19.39 -19.06
C ALA A 568 43.73 -20.59 -18.77
N THR A 569 43.76 -21.56 -19.68
CA THR A 569 44.79 -22.61 -19.66
C THR A 569 46.13 -21.96 -20.05
N PRO A 570 47.22 -22.16 -19.29
CA PRO A 570 48.52 -21.61 -19.68
C PRO A 570 48.94 -22.21 -21.03
N PRO A 571 49.60 -21.42 -21.91
CA PRO A 571 50.16 -21.97 -23.15
C PRO A 571 51.14 -23.11 -22.81
N PRO A 572 51.18 -24.19 -23.61
CA PRO A 572 52.14 -25.26 -23.38
C PRO A 572 53.57 -24.69 -23.38
N PRO A 573 54.48 -25.19 -22.53
CA PRO A 573 55.86 -24.72 -22.51
C PRO A 573 56.45 -24.85 -23.92
N ALA A 574 57.04 -23.77 -24.43
CA ALA A 574 57.74 -23.78 -25.69
C ALA A 574 58.92 -24.79 -25.61
N PRO A 575 59.17 -25.57 -26.67
CA PRO A 575 60.15 -26.66 -26.66
C PRO A 575 61.58 -26.19 -26.42
#